data_AF-A0A453DFD4-F1
#
_entry.id   AF-A0A453DFD4-F1
#
_cell.length_a   1.000
_cell.length_b   1.000
_cell.length_c   1.000
_cell.angle_alpha   90.00
_cell.angle_beta   90.00
_cell.angle_gamma   90.00
#
_symmetry.space_group_name_H-M   'P 1'
#
loop_
_entity.id
_entity.type
_entity.pdbx_description
1 polymer ?
#
loop_
_entity_poly.entity_id
_entity_poly.type
_entity_poly.pdbx_seq_one_letter_code
_entity_poly.pdbx_strand_id
1 'polypeptide(L)'
;FRLYDPRVPEFRKLLHKETFFPSEKFMATEIIELLASFGLKRKMGFSALLDIARSVSLVHNSGQDDDACAHGQILLTCLNVLESKMSNMEDKDTFHEDVDLEASKTDENLEAVNEVGSCDPDPTIMSLFSNFDLDLPEHEFWSELKNISWCPVHVAPLIKGLPWLESEDHVAPPLITRPRSQMWLASSKMRILNSDSCSMYLQRKLGWLDPPNVNVLLSQLVELSKSYDELKMFSEDTSIDAVLQKEIKLIYSELQDIVDSGDAHILKENLDGISWVYIGDRFVPPHALAFESPVKYHPYLYAVPSELSEFKKLLFKLGVRQTFDATDYLNVLSRLQGDAKGEQLSAEQLSFVHCVLEAFVDCYPDSQAADALLNSLVIPDSFGVLTPSRNLLYNDAPWMDTDPTSKHFVHHSIGNDLANRLGVRSLRGSSLLDDELMRDLPCMEYAKISELLALYGESDFLLFDLIELADSCNAKKVHLIYDKRDHPKQSLLQQNLG
;
A
#
# COMPACT_ATOMS: atom_id res chain seq x y z
N PHE A 1 10.89 27.99 43.13
CA PHE A 1 9.43 27.95 43.36
C PHE A 1 8.89 29.36 43.32
N ARG A 2 7.89 29.62 42.47
CA ARG A 2 7.24 30.92 42.33
C ARG A 2 5.88 30.83 43.03
N LEU A 3 5.55 31.83 43.84
CA LEU A 3 4.26 31.92 44.50
C LEU A 3 3.46 33.08 43.91
N TYR A 4 2.16 32.85 43.76
CA TYR A 4 1.22 33.80 43.16
C TYR A 4 0.38 34.46 44.24
N ASP A 5 0.04 35.73 44.03
CA ASP A 5 -0.82 36.47 44.95
C ASP A 5 -2.24 35.89 44.89
N PRO A 6 -2.73 35.29 45.98
CA PRO A 6 -4.03 34.65 45.98
C PRO A 6 -5.16 35.69 45.87
N ARG A 7 -4.91 37.00 45.95
CA ARG A 7 -5.94 38.01 45.70
C ARG A 7 -6.26 38.21 44.22
N VAL A 8 -5.48 37.62 43.31
CA VAL A 8 -5.72 37.63 41.88
C VAL A 8 -6.60 36.41 41.54
N PRO A 9 -7.91 36.60 41.32
CA PRO A 9 -8.87 35.49 41.19
C PRO A 9 -8.61 34.62 39.97
N GLU A 10 -8.01 35.18 38.91
CA GLU A 10 -7.71 34.46 37.68
C GLU A 10 -6.60 33.43 37.90
N PHE A 11 -5.53 33.78 38.60
CA PHE A 11 -4.48 32.81 38.94
C PHE A 11 -5.03 31.68 39.81
N ARG A 12 -5.95 31.97 40.73
CA ARG A 12 -6.60 30.92 41.55
C ARG A 12 -7.41 29.91 40.74
N LYS A 13 -7.93 30.33 39.58
CA LYS A 13 -8.66 29.44 38.66
C LYS A 13 -7.73 28.61 37.79
N LEU A 14 -6.50 29.06 37.54
CA LEU A 14 -5.60 28.46 36.54
C LEU A 14 -4.45 27.65 37.15
N LEU A 15 -4.05 27.97 38.38
CA LEU A 15 -2.89 27.36 39.03
C LEU A 15 -3.30 26.37 40.13
N HIS A 16 -2.50 25.30 40.28
CA HIS A 16 -2.71 24.30 41.31
C HIS A 16 -2.59 24.92 42.71
N LYS A 17 -3.67 24.81 43.50
CA LYS A 17 -3.84 25.52 44.78
C LYS A 17 -2.74 25.24 45.79
N GLU A 18 -2.30 23.99 45.88
CA GLU A 18 -1.33 23.58 46.91
C GLU A 18 0.12 23.88 46.53
N THR A 19 0.40 24.07 45.23
CA THR A 19 1.77 24.17 44.72
C THR A 19 2.20 25.62 44.52
N PHE A 20 1.30 26.47 44.01
CA PHE A 20 1.63 27.81 43.53
C PHE A 20 1.10 28.94 44.42
N PHE A 21 0.41 28.61 45.52
CA PHE A 21 -0.08 29.58 46.49
C PHE A 21 0.48 29.34 47.89
N PRO A 22 0.55 30.37 48.74
CA PRO A 22 0.88 30.19 50.15
C PRO A 22 -0.08 29.19 50.81
N SER A 23 0.44 28.33 51.69
CA SER A 23 -0.41 27.38 52.43
C SER A 23 -1.51 28.12 53.20
N GLU A 24 -2.63 27.45 53.51
CA GLU A 24 -3.75 28.06 54.22
C GLU A 24 -3.37 28.81 55.50
N LYS A 25 -2.32 28.35 56.20
CA LYS A 25 -1.78 28.98 57.42
C LYS A 25 -1.24 30.40 57.21
N PHE A 26 -0.95 30.80 55.97
CA PHE A 26 -0.40 32.11 55.59
C PHE A 26 -1.39 32.97 54.80
N MET A 27 -2.69 32.62 54.82
CA MET A 27 -3.73 33.31 54.04
C MET A 27 -4.33 34.54 54.74
N ALA A 28 -3.83 34.93 55.91
CA ALA A 28 -4.25 36.16 56.58
C ALA A 28 -3.82 37.39 55.77
N THR A 29 -4.69 38.41 55.66
CA THR A 29 -4.49 39.60 54.81
C THR A 29 -3.15 40.30 55.07
N GLU A 30 -2.80 40.48 56.35
CA GLU A 30 -1.56 41.10 56.80
C GLU A 30 -0.32 40.31 56.34
N ILE A 31 -0.40 38.97 56.35
CA ILE A 31 0.66 38.07 55.91
C ILE A 31 0.78 38.10 54.39
N ILE A 32 -0.34 38.12 53.65
CA ILE A 32 -0.33 38.20 52.19
C ILE A 32 0.26 39.54 51.72
N GLU A 33 0.02 40.65 52.42
CA GLU A 33 0.68 41.93 52.13
C GLU A 33 2.19 41.86 52.36
N LEU A 34 2.61 41.24 53.46
CA LEU A 34 4.03 41.00 53.74
C LEU A 34 4.67 40.10 52.67
N LEU A 35 4.04 38.98 52.32
CA LEU A 35 4.50 38.07 51.26
C LEU A 35 4.54 38.75 49.89
N ALA A 36 3.60 39.66 49.61
CA ALA A 36 3.64 40.43 48.38
C ALA A 36 4.85 41.35 48.30
N SER A 37 5.30 41.90 49.45
CA SER A 37 6.56 42.65 49.52
C SER A 37 7.80 41.78 49.26
N PHE A 38 7.70 40.47 49.50
CA PHE A 38 8.73 39.47 49.19
C PHE A 38 8.67 38.91 47.77
N GLY A 39 7.76 39.39 46.92
CA GLY A 39 7.74 39.07 45.49
C GLY A 39 6.69 38.06 45.05
N LEU A 40 5.51 38.01 45.69
CA LEU A 40 4.36 37.28 45.11
C LEU A 40 4.07 37.80 43.70
N LYS A 41 3.94 36.86 42.75
CA LYS A 41 3.60 37.21 41.36
C LYS A 41 2.15 37.65 41.26
N ARG A 42 1.96 38.81 40.61
CA ARG A 42 0.65 39.43 40.35
C ARG A 42 0.37 39.67 38.87
N LYS A 43 1.39 39.52 38.02
CA LYS A 43 1.31 39.76 36.58
C LYS A 43 1.43 38.45 35.80
N MET A 44 0.76 38.40 34.66
CA MET A 44 0.90 37.33 33.69
C MET A 44 2.22 37.50 32.93
N GLY A 45 2.92 36.40 32.69
CA GLY A 45 4.17 36.38 31.92
C GLY A 45 4.44 34.98 31.41
N PHE A 46 5.55 34.78 30.70
CA PHE A 46 5.91 33.47 30.15
C PHE A 46 6.09 32.41 31.24
N SER A 47 6.74 32.77 32.34
CA SER A 47 6.90 31.80 33.42
C SER A 47 5.57 31.44 34.10
N ALA A 48 4.58 32.36 34.10
CA ALA A 48 3.24 32.06 34.59
C ALA A 48 2.47 31.11 33.68
N LEU A 49 2.59 31.26 32.36
CA LEU A 49 2.02 30.31 31.40
C LEU A 49 2.63 28.90 31.57
N LEU A 50 3.94 28.79 31.83
CA LEU A 50 4.58 27.50 32.13
C LEU A 50 4.08 26.90 33.45
N ASP A 51 3.88 27.72 34.47
CA ASP A 51 3.38 27.26 35.76
C ASP A 51 1.88 26.85 35.68
N ILE A 52 1.11 27.46 34.78
CA ILE A 52 -0.25 27.00 34.41
C ILE A 52 -0.18 25.66 33.68
N ALA A 53 0.71 25.50 32.69
CA ALA A 53 0.89 24.22 32.00
C ALA A 53 1.28 23.09 32.98
N ARG A 54 2.18 23.38 33.93
CA ARG A 54 2.54 22.43 35.01
C ARG A 54 1.37 22.14 35.94
N SER A 55 0.51 23.13 36.20
CA SER A 55 -0.71 22.94 36.98
C SER A 55 -1.66 21.97 36.31
N VAL A 56 -1.83 22.05 34.98
CA VAL A 56 -2.63 21.07 34.20
C VAL A 56 -2.11 19.66 34.44
N SER A 57 -0.79 19.45 34.29
CA SER A 57 -0.18 18.15 34.54
C SER A 57 -0.35 17.67 35.99
N LEU A 58 -0.27 18.57 36.97
CA LEU A 58 -0.50 18.23 38.39
C LEU A 58 -1.95 17.82 38.68
N VAL A 59 -2.92 18.50 38.08
CA VAL A 59 -4.36 18.19 38.21
C VAL A 59 -4.69 16.86 37.52
N HIS A 60 -4.05 16.56 36.39
CA HIS A 60 -4.16 15.24 35.76
C HIS A 60 -3.61 14.13 36.69
N ASN A 61 -2.43 14.35 37.25
CA ASN A 61 -1.79 13.38 38.15
C ASN A 61 -2.55 13.16 39.47
N SER A 62 -3.46 14.06 39.86
CA SER A 62 -4.35 13.88 41.02
C SER A 62 -5.64 13.11 40.70
N GLY A 63 -5.82 12.68 39.44
CA GLY A 63 -6.98 11.92 38.97
C GLY A 63 -8.20 12.79 38.63
N GLN A 64 -8.00 14.09 38.42
CA GLN A 64 -9.05 15.05 38.07
C GLN A 64 -9.01 15.37 36.58
N ASP A 65 -9.25 14.37 35.74
CA ASP A 65 -9.04 14.44 34.29
C ASP A 65 -9.90 15.50 33.59
N ASP A 66 -11.17 15.62 33.97
CA ASP A 66 -12.10 16.63 33.43
C ASP A 66 -11.62 18.05 33.75
N ASP A 67 -11.15 18.26 34.98
CA ASP A 67 -10.59 19.54 35.41
C ASP A 67 -9.29 19.82 34.65
N ALA A 68 -8.40 18.84 34.51
CA ALA A 68 -7.16 18.99 33.75
C ALA A 68 -7.42 19.41 32.30
N CYS A 69 -8.41 18.78 31.65
CA CYS A 69 -8.86 19.16 30.30
C CYS A 69 -9.35 20.61 30.26
N ALA A 70 -10.23 21.00 31.18
CA ALA A 70 -10.75 22.36 31.25
C ALA A 70 -9.63 23.39 31.44
N HIS A 71 -8.66 23.12 32.33
CA HIS A 71 -7.50 23.99 32.54
C HIS A 71 -6.60 24.04 31.29
N GLY A 72 -6.41 22.92 30.60
CA GLY A 72 -5.67 22.85 29.33
C GLY A 72 -6.33 23.65 28.21
N GLN A 73 -7.66 23.60 28.10
CA GLN A 73 -8.43 24.42 27.16
C GLN A 73 -8.30 25.91 27.48
N ILE A 74 -8.35 26.29 28.76
CA ILE A 74 -8.16 27.69 29.15
C ILE A 74 -6.74 28.16 28.82
N LEU A 75 -5.72 27.32 29.03
CA LEU A 75 -4.35 27.64 28.64
C LEU A 75 -4.23 27.82 27.12
N LEU A 76 -4.89 26.98 26.31
CA LEU A 76 -4.93 27.14 24.87
C LEU A 76 -5.53 28.50 24.46
N THR A 77 -6.64 28.89 25.09
CA THR A 77 -7.25 30.22 24.90
C THR A 77 -6.29 31.35 25.29
N CYS A 78 -5.57 31.20 26.41
CA CYS A 78 -4.56 32.16 26.84
C CYS A 78 -3.44 32.33 25.80
N LEU A 79 -3.00 31.24 25.16
CA LEU A 79 -1.96 31.28 24.14
C LEU A 79 -2.44 31.92 22.82
N ASN A 80 -3.70 31.70 22.44
CA ASN A 80 -4.31 32.41 21.30
C ASN A 80 -4.44 33.93 21.58
N VAL A 81 -4.73 34.32 22.82
CA VAL A 81 -4.73 35.74 23.21
C VAL A 81 -3.32 36.32 23.17
N LEU A 82 -2.30 35.57 23.59
CA LEU A 82 -0.90 36.00 23.53
C LEU A 82 -0.47 36.36 22.10
N GLU A 83 -0.87 35.57 21.10
CA GLU A 83 -0.63 35.86 19.69
C GLU A 83 -1.18 37.24 19.29
N SER A 84 -2.45 37.51 19.60
CA SER A 84 -3.09 38.79 19.27
C SER A 84 -2.34 40.01 19.84
N LYS A 85 -1.59 39.81 20.93
CA LYS A 85 -0.74 40.85 21.52
C LYS A 85 0.63 40.95 20.86
N MET A 86 1.23 39.82 20.50
CA MET A 86 2.53 39.78 19.85
C MET A 86 2.49 40.31 18.41
N SER A 87 1.42 40.01 17.65
CA SER A 87 1.23 40.57 16.31
C SER A 87 1.13 42.11 16.32
N ASN A 88 0.41 42.66 17.30
CA ASN A 88 0.32 44.11 17.52
C ASN A 88 1.64 44.79 17.93
N MET A 89 2.65 44.02 18.37
CA MET A 89 4.00 44.52 18.65
C MET A 89 4.90 44.46 17.40
N GLU A 90 4.80 43.40 16.60
CA GLU A 90 5.55 43.29 15.32
C GLU A 90 5.12 44.34 14.29
N ASP A 91 3.82 44.69 14.23
CA ASP A 91 3.30 45.75 13.34
C ASP A 91 3.73 47.17 13.74
N LYS A 92 4.26 47.36 14.96
CA LYS A 92 4.78 48.68 15.41
C LYS A 92 6.27 48.88 15.10
N ASP A 93 7.02 47.80 14.94
CA ASP A 93 8.46 47.84 14.66
C ASP A 93 8.78 47.78 13.14
N THR A 94 7.76 47.70 12.28
CA THR A 94 7.89 47.60 10.81
C THR A 94 7.49 48.88 10.05
N PHE A 95 7.77 50.05 10.61
CA PHE A 95 7.87 51.29 9.82
C PHE A 95 9.34 51.66 9.62
N HIS A 96 9.97 51.03 8.63
CA HIS A 96 10.95 51.61 7.70
C HIS A 96 11.62 50.47 6.93
N GLU A 97 11.08 50.11 5.77
CA GLU A 97 11.84 49.95 4.52
C GLU A 97 10.87 49.62 3.39
N ASP A 98 10.69 50.60 2.48
CA ASP A 98 10.04 50.43 1.19
C ASP A 98 10.88 49.49 0.32
N VAL A 99 10.33 48.35 -0.10
CA VAL A 99 10.71 47.73 -1.39
C VAL A 99 9.47 47.09 -2.02
N ASP A 100 9.05 47.68 -3.13
CA ASP A 100 8.13 47.13 -4.12
C ASP A 100 8.48 45.69 -4.51
N LEU A 101 7.49 44.80 -4.56
CA LEU A 101 7.48 43.68 -5.52
C LEU A 101 6.04 43.20 -5.77
N GLU A 102 5.55 43.63 -6.93
CA GLU A 102 4.38 43.15 -7.65
C GLU A 102 4.48 41.67 -8.05
N ALA A 103 3.29 41.06 -8.15
CA ALA A 103 2.92 39.86 -8.91
C ALA A 103 3.24 38.47 -8.35
N SER A 104 2.20 37.77 -7.90
CA SER A 104 1.53 36.75 -8.74
C SER A 104 0.18 36.31 -8.13
N LYS A 105 -0.91 36.61 -8.84
CA LYS A 105 -2.25 36.06 -8.64
C LYS A 105 -2.31 34.67 -9.29
N THR A 106 -2.80 33.67 -8.56
CA THR A 106 -3.48 32.50 -9.14
C THR A 106 -4.43 31.87 -8.12
N ASP A 107 -5.71 31.88 -8.51
CA ASP A 107 -6.84 31.01 -8.17
C ASP A 107 -7.23 30.75 -6.71
N GLU A 108 -8.13 31.60 -6.25
CA GLU A 108 -9.23 31.27 -5.33
C GLU A 108 -10.23 30.33 -6.02
N ASN A 109 -10.48 29.17 -5.43
CA ASN A 109 -11.79 28.51 -5.41
C ASN A 109 -11.76 27.30 -4.47
N LEU A 110 -11.96 27.55 -3.18
CA LEU A 110 -12.46 26.56 -2.23
C LEU A 110 -13.51 27.29 -1.38
N GLU A 111 -14.77 26.93 -1.62
CA GLU A 111 -15.93 27.46 -0.92
C GLU A 111 -15.76 27.28 0.59
N ALA A 112 -15.58 28.39 1.28
CA ALA A 112 -15.62 28.45 2.73
C ALA A 112 -17.07 28.22 3.18
N VAL A 113 -17.36 27.01 3.68
CA VAL A 113 -18.48 26.80 4.60
C VAL A 113 -18.05 27.39 5.95
N ASN A 114 -18.13 28.72 6.04
CA ASN A 114 -18.01 29.46 7.28
C ASN A 114 -19.33 29.36 8.04
N GLU A 115 -19.49 28.30 8.83
CA GLU A 115 -20.37 28.35 9.99
C GLU A 115 -19.68 27.69 11.19
N VAL A 116 -19.87 28.34 12.35
CA VAL A 116 -19.63 27.88 13.73
C VAL A 116 -18.32 28.38 14.40
N GLY A 117 -18.50 29.40 15.25
CA GLY A 117 -17.99 29.34 16.63
C GLY A 117 -16.65 29.99 16.94
N SER A 118 -16.42 31.25 16.56
CA SER A 118 -15.42 32.08 17.27
C SER A 118 -15.87 32.25 18.71
N CYS A 119 -15.33 31.45 19.63
CA CYS A 119 -15.51 31.68 21.06
C CYS A 119 -14.69 32.92 21.41
N ASP A 120 -15.35 34.08 21.49
CA ASP A 120 -14.68 35.30 21.96
C ASP A 120 -14.01 35.01 23.31
N PRO A 121 -12.71 35.30 23.46
CA PRO A 121 -12.00 35.01 24.70
C PRO A 121 -12.64 35.77 25.86
N ASP A 122 -12.83 35.09 27.00
CA ASP A 122 -13.40 35.67 28.21
C ASP A 122 -12.72 37.02 28.52
N PRO A 123 -13.47 38.14 28.61
CA PRO A 123 -12.91 39.46 28.86
C PRO A 123 -12.04 39.52 30.13
N THR A 124 -12.27 38.59 31.07
CA THR A 124 -11.45 38.43 32.28
C THR A 124 -10.03 37.96 31.95
N ILE A 125 -9.87 37.03 31.00
CA ILE A 125 -8.55 36.54 30.56
C ILE A 125 -7.80 37.63 29.80
N MET A 126 -8.50 38.37 28.92
CA MET A 126 -7.90 39.49 28.16
C MET A 126 -7.28 40.55 29.09
N SER A 127 -7.88 40.81 30.25
CA SER A 127 -7.36 41.77 31.23
C SER A 127 -5.97 41.41 31.77
N LEU A 128 -5.67 40.11 31.93
CA LEU A 128 -4.37 39.62 32.41
C LEU A 128 -3.24 39.93 31.43
N PHE A 129 -3.55 39.94 30.14
CA PHE A 129 -2.58 40.20 29.09
C PHE A 129 -2.31 41.69 28.89
N SER A 130 -3.10 42.60 29.47
CA SER A 130 -2.86 44.06 29.33
C SER A 130 -1.48 44.47 29.86
N ASN A 131 -1.05 43.88 30.98
CA ASN A 131 0.24 44.11 31.63
C ASN A 131 1.17 42.88 31.59
N PHE A 132 1.20 42.18 30.46
CA PHE A 132 2.04 41.00 30.26
C PHE A 132 3.54 41.30 30.46
N ASP A 133 4.22 40.45 31.23
CA ASP A 133 5.62 40.58 31.61
C ASP A 133 6.50 39.60 30.81
N LEU A 134 7.52 40.11 30.11
CA LEU A 134 8.47 39.31 29.33
C LEU A 134 9.60 38.81 30.25
N ASP A 135 9.20 38.01 31.24
CA ASP A 135 10.07 37.56 32.34
C ASP A 135 10.99 36.38 32.00
N LEU A 136 10.85 35.84 30.78
CA LEU A 136 11.66 34.74 30.23
C LEU A 136 11.89 35.01 28.73
N PRO A 137 13.04 34.59 28.16
CA PRO A 137 13.21 34.60 26.72
C PRO A 137 12.16 33.72 26.02
N GLU A 138 11.62 34.20 24.90
CA GLU A 138 10.52 33.53 24.19
C GLU A 138 10.90 32.12 23.70
N HIS A 139 12.14 31.93 23.22
CA HIS A 139 12.61 30.62 22.74
C HIS A 139 12.66 29.57 23.86
N GLU A 140 13.07 29.99 25.06
CA GLU A 140 13.12 29.12 26.25
C GLU A 140 11.71 28.76 26.70
N PHE A 141 10.78 29.73 26.68
CA PHE A 141 9.38 29.50 26.94
C PHE A 141 8.77 28.42 26.03
N TRP A 142 8.89 28.56 24.71
CA TRP A 142 8.31 27.58 23.79
C TRP A 142 9.00 26.22 23.87
N SER A 143 10.30 26.19 24.13
CA SER A 143 11.04 24.94 24.33
C SER A 143 10.54 24.18 25.56
N GLU A 144 10.36 24.86 26.70
CA GLU A 144 9.78 24.23 27.90
C GLU A 144 8.32 23.83 27.69
N LEU A 145 7.50 24.70 27.10
CA LEU A 145 6.07 24.46 26.93
C LEU A 145 5.78 23.20 26.09
N LYS A 146 6.61 22.91 25.08
CA LYS A 146 6.49 21.70 24.23
C LYS A 146 6.62 20.39 25.01
N ASN A 147 7.30 20.42 26.16
CA ASN A 147 7.61 19.23 26.96
C ASN A 147 6.62 18.99 28.11
N ILE A 148 5.74 19.95 28.40
CA ILE A 148 4.81 19.86 29.53
C ILE A 148 3.48 19.28 29.04
N SER A 149 2.93 18.29 29.75
CA SER A 149 1.62 17.71 29.43
C SER A 149 0.48 18.66 29.80
N TRP A 150 0.04 19.47 28.84
CA TRP A 150 -1.06 20.42 29.05
C TRP A 150 -2.10 20.42 27.93
N CYS A 151 -1.80 19.86 26.76
CA CYS A 151 -2.73 19.85 25.64
C CYS A 151 -3.88 18.90 25.96
N PRO A 152 -5.16 19.34 25.93
CA PRO A 152 -6.30 18.45 26.08
C PRO A 152 -6.40 17.55 24.84
N VAL A 153 -6.53 16.25 25.01
CA VAL A 153 -6.51 15.29 23.89
C VAL A 153 -7.72 14.38 23.90
N HIS A 154 -8.07 13.87 22.72
CA HIS A 154 -9.09 12.83 22.60
C HIS A 154 -8.53 11.49 23.08
N VAL A 155 -9.26 10.84 23.98
CA VAL A 155 -8.93 9.50 24.49
C VAL A 155 -9.38 8.41 23.52
N ALA A 156 -10.54 8.60 22.89
CA ALA A 156 -11.15 7.67 21.96
C ALA A 156 -11.13 8.19 20.51
N PRO A 157 -11.11 7.29 19.51
CA PRO A 157 -11.11 7.67 18.10
C PRO A 157 -12.40 8.40 17.72
N LEU A 158 -12.23 9.51 17.00
CA LEU A 158 -13.33 10.33 16.48
C LEU A 158 -14.06 9.66 15.31
N ILE A 159 -13.35 8.80 14.58
CA ILE A 159 -13.84 8.05 13.44
C ILE A 159 -13.62 6.57 13.75
N LYS A 160 -14.69 5.78 13.73
CA LYS A 160 -14.61 4.33 13.99
C LYS A 160 -13.75 3.65 12.92
N GLY A 161 -12.82 2.81 13.34
CA GLY A 161 -11.85 2.13 12.46
C GLY A 161 -10.59 2.95 12.16
N LEU A 162 -10.55 4.25 12.48
CA LEU A 162 -9.32 5.03 12.29
C LEU A 162 -8.26 4.53 13.29
N PRO A 163 -7.01 4.29 12.83
CA PRO A 163 -5.92 3.93 13.73
C PRO A 163 -5.78 4.93 14.86
N TRP A 164 -5.57 4.46 16.08
CA TRP A 164 -5.57 5.32 17.25
C TRP A 164 -4.54 4.88 18.28
N LEU A 165 -3.82 5.85 18.85
CA LEU A 165 -2.92 5.62 19.97
C LEU A 165 -3.74 5.48 21.26
N GLU A 166 -3.87 4.25 21.76
CA GLU A 166 -4.54 3.96 23.03
C GLU A 166 -3.77 4.56 24.21
N SER A 167 -4.45 5.41 24.98
CA SER A 167 -3.95 5.96 26.24
C SER A 167 -5.12 6.56 27.02
N GLU A 168 -5.17 6.28 28.32
CA GLU A 168 -6.15 6.82 29.27
C GLU A 168 -5.87 8.28 29.64
N ASP A 169 -4.72 8.83 29.24
CA ASP A 169 -4.34 10.20 29.59
C ASP A 169 -5.15 11.23 28.79
N HIS A 170 -5.85 12.09 29.51
CA HIS A 170 -6.67 13.16 28.94
C HIS A 170 -5.86 14.40 28.52
N VAL A 171 -4.60 14.48 28.94
CA VAL A 171 -3.67 15.56 28.56
C VAL A 171 -2.33 14.99 28.09
N ALA A 172 -1.70 15.67 27.13
CA ALA A 172 -0.43 15.27 26.56
C ALA A 172 0.48 16.48 26.27
N PRO A 173 1.81 16.28 26.13
CA PRO A 173 2.69 17.36 25.74
C PRO A 173 2.55 17.68 24.24
N PRO A 174 2.72 18.96 23.84
CA PRO A 174 2.65 19.34 22.43
C PRO A 174 3.56 18.53 21.51
N LEU A 175 4.69 18.04 22.01
CA LEU A 175 5.67 17.25 21.24
C LEU A 175 5.11 15.95 20.65
N ILE A 176 4.14 15.32 21.34
CA ILE A 176 3.49 14.07 20.87
C ILE A 176 2.02 14.30 20.50
N THR A 177 1.60 15.55 20.39
CA THR A 177 0.21 15.93 20.10
C THR A 177 0.15 16.59 18.72
N ARG A 178 -0.90 16.31 17.96
CA ARG A 178 -1.19 16.96 16.69
C ARG A 178 -2.60 17.56 16.65
N PRO A 179 -2.82 18.63 15.86
CA PRO A 179 -4.15 19.17 15.66
C PRO A 179 -5.10 18.13 15.07
N ARG A 180 -6.41 18.31 15.32
CA ARG A 180 -7.48 17.45 14.79
C ARG A 180 -7.42 17.29 13.27
N SER A 181 -7.05 18.33 12.53
CA SER A 181 -6.91 18.31 11.07
C SER A 181 -5.87 17.31 10.56
N GLN A 182 -4.88 16.93 11.37
CA GLN A 182 -3.80 16.01 10.99
C GLN A 182 -4.03 14.59 11.51
N MET A 183 -5.25 14.25 11.96
CA MET A 183 -5.53 12.92 12.53
C MET A 183 -5.17 11.79 11.57
N TRP A 184 -5.46 11.93 10.28
CA TRP A 184 -5.17 10.91 9.27
C TRP A 184 -3.68 10.67 9.04
N LEU A 185 -2.82 11.61 9.43
CA LEU A 185 -1.37 11.53 9.26
C LEU A 185 -0.64 10.94 10.46
N ALA A 186 -1.21 10.97 11.66
CA ALA A 186 -0.44 10.68 12.88
C ALA A 186 -1.20 9.99 14.02
N SER A 187 -2.51 9.76 13.91
CA SER A 187 -3.35 9.28 15.03
C SER A 187 -2.92 7.93 15.63
N SER A 188 -2.21 7.08 14.89
CA SER A 188 -1.69 5.79 15.37
C SER A 188 -0.54 5.90 16.39
N LYS A 189 0.22 7.01 16.38
CA LYS A 189 1.43 7.19 17.21
C LYS A 189 1.50 8.54 17.93
N MET A 190 0.62 9.48 17.59
CA MET A 190 0.52 10.78 18.24
C MET A 190 -0.89 10.98 18.79
N ARG A 191 -1.00 11.79 19.84
CA ARG A 191 -2.28 12.18 20.45
C ARG A 191 -2.94 13.26 19.60
N ILE A 192 -4.26 13.29 19.57
CA ILE A 192 -5.02 14.28 18.80
C ILE A 192 -5.64 15.31 19.73
N LEU A 193 -5.36 16.58 19.47
CA LEU A 193 -5.86 17.71 20.25
C LEU A 193 -7.40 17.76 20.23
N ASN A 194 -8.00 17.87 21.42
CA ASN A 194 -9.43 18.10 21.63
C ASN A 194 -9.76 19.59 21.58
N SER A 195 -9.47 20.22 20.45
CA SER A 195 -9.81 21.60 20.14
C SER A 195 -9.92 21.78 18.64
N ASP A 196 -10.97 22.48 18.21
CA ASP A 196 -11.27 22.69 16.79
C ASP A 196 -10.51 23.89 16.19
N SER A 197 -9.89 24.74 17.02
CA SER A 197 -9.21 25.95 16.56
C SER A 197 -7.87 26.20 17.27
N CYS A 198 -6.81 26.17 16.49
CA CYS A 198 -5.47 26.61 16.87
C CYS A 198 -4.95 27.53 15.78
N SER A 199 -4.49 28.71 16.15
CA SER A 199 -3.97 29.66 15.18
C SER A 199 -2.70 29.16 14.49
N MET A 200 -2.44 29.68 13.30
CA MET A 200 -1.23 29.34 12.53
C MET A 200 0.04 29.71 13.28
N TYR A 201 0.03 30.82 14.04
CA TYR A 201 1.16 31.20 14.89
C TYR A 201 1.45 30.14 15.95
N LEU A 202 0.40 29.66 16.65
CA LEU A 202 0.56 28.67 17.69
C LEU A 202 1.04 27.33 17.12
N GLN A 203 0.44 26.90 16.00
CA GLN A 203 0.87 25.70 15.29
C GLN A 203 2.35 25.78 14.89
N ARG A 204 2.82 26.94 14.41
CA ARG A 204 4.24 27.17 14.08
C ARG A 204 5.13 27.07 15.32
N LYS A 205 4.79 27.78 16.40
CA LYS A 205 5.60 27.83 17.62
C LYS A 205 5.65 26.47 18.32
N LEU A 206 4.56 25.71 18.31
CA LEU A 206 4.49 24.36 18.88
C LEU A 206 5.12 23.28 17.99
N GLY A 207 5.44 23.58 16.72
CA GLY A 207 6.04 22.62 15.78
C GLY A 207 5.01 21.70 15.11
N TRP A 208 3.74 22.09 15.12
CA TRP A 208 2.65 21.34 14.49
C TRP A 208 2.55 21.56 12.98
N LEU A 209 3.20 22.60 12.45
CA LEU A 209 3.34 22.80 10.99
C LEU A 209 4.44 21.94 10.37
N ASP A 210 5.41 21.49 11.18
CA ASP A 210 6.48 20.62 10.70
C ASP A 210 5.92 19.21 10.43
N PRO A 211 6.34 18.53 9.35
CA PRO A 211 5.85 17.20 9.03
C PRO A 211 6.12 16.22 10.19
N PRO A 212 5.23 15.25 10.45
CA PRO A 212 5.48 14.22 11.45
C PRO A 212 6.75 13.43 11.13
N ASN A 213 7.37 12.86 12.16
CA ASN A 213 8.54 12.00 11.98
C ASN A 213 8.20 10.83 11.04
N VAL A 214 9.17 10.44 10.20
CA VAL A 214 9.05 9.31 9.26
C VAL A 214 8.44 8.06 9.89
N ASN A 215 8.87 7.69 11.11
CA ASN A 215 8.35 6.51 11.79
C ASN A 215 6.87 6.63 12.15
N VAL A 216 6.39 7.84 12.42
CA VAL A 216 4.98 8.13 12.68
C VAL A 216 4.18 7.98 11.39
N LEU A 217 4.66 8.54 10.27
CA LEU A 217 4.02 8.43 8.96
C LEU A 217 3.96 6.97 8.48
N LEU A 218 5.05 6.22 8.64
CA LEU A 218 5.13 4.79 8.32
C LEU A 218 4.16 3.98 9.19
N SER A 219 4.17 4.20 10.50
CA SER A 219 3.25 3.52 11.41
C SER A 219 1.80 3.84 11.04
N GLN A 220 1.50 5.10 10.73
CA GLN A 220 0.17 5.52 10.33
C GLN A 220 -0.28 4.81 9.06
N LEU A 221 0.57 4.79 8.03
CA LEU A 221 0.27 4.13 6.76
C LEU A 221 0.03 2.64 6.93
N VAL A 222 0.87 1.96 7.72
CA VAL A 222 0.72 0.54 8.02
C VAL A 222 -0.56 0.27 8.78
N GLU A 223 -0.87 1.03 9.83
CA GLU A 223 -2.10 0.82 10.59
C GLU A 223 -3.36 1.16 9.78
N LEU A 224 -3.33 2.21 8.95
CA LEU A 224 -4.41 2.51 8.00
C LEU A 224 -4.65 1.34 7.05
N SER A 225 -3.59 0.70 6.56
CA SER A 225 -3.74 -0.45 5.66
C SER A 225 -4.42 -1.65 6.31
N LYS A 226 -4.20 -1.86 7.62
CA LYS A 226 -4.81 -2.96 8.38
C LYS A 226 -6.25 -2.66 8.75
N SER A 227 -6.55 -1.41 9.12
CA SER A 227 -7.88 -1.02 9.58
C SER A 227 -8.82 -0.56 8.46
N TYR A 228 -8.34 -0.50 7.21
CA TYR A 228 -9.12 -0.04 6.06
C TYR A 228 -10.42 -0.82 5.87
N ASP A 229 -10.40 -2.15 6.01
CA ASP A 229 -11.61 -2.97 5.85
C ASP A 229 -12.65 -2.63 6.93
N GLU A 230 -12.22 -2.43 8.18
CA GLU A 230 -13.09 -2.00 9.28
C GLU A 230 -13.64 -0.57 9.05
N LEU A 231 -12.77 0.36 8.64
CA LEU A 231 -13.15 1.73 8.26
C LEU A 231 -14.27 1.73 7.21
N LYS A 232 -14.11 0.90 6.16
CA LYS A 232 -15.06 0.78 5.07
C LYS A 232 -16.37 0.14 5.51
N MET A 233 -16.33 -0.83 6.43
CA MET A 233 -17.55 -1.43 6.99
C MET A 233 -18.41 -0.44 7.76
N PHE A 234 -17.80 0.54 8.44
CA PHE A 234 -18.52 1.54 9.23
C PHE A 234 -18.88 2.80 8.44
N SER A 235 -18.45 2.93 7.18
CA SER A 235 -18.77 4.06 6.32
C SER A 235 -19.70 3.65 5.20
N GLU A 236 -20.90 4.19 5.19
CA GLU A 236 -21.84 4.03 4.07
C GLU A 236 -21.50 4.97 2.89
N ASP A 237 -20.49 5.86 3.05
CA ASP A 237 -20.20 6.97 2.14
C ASP A 237 -18.86 6.85 1.39
N THR A 238 -18.86 7.25 0.10
CA THR A 238 -17.69 7.51 -0.76
C THR A 238 -16.75 8.60 -0.22
N SER A 239 -17.16 9.33 0.82
CA SER A 239 -16.41 10.45 1.40
C SER A 239 -15.08 10.02 2.03
N ILE A 240 -15.01 8.81 2.61
CA ILE A 240 -13.79 8.33 3.26
C ILE A 240 -12.70 8.04 2.24
N ASP A 241 -13.00 7.39 1.12
CA ASP A 241 -12.01 7.09 0.09
C ASP A 241 -11.41 8.39 -0.48
N ALA A 242 -12.22 9.44 -0.65
CA ALA A 242 -11.74 10.76 -1.08
C ALA A 242 -10.79 11.42 -0.06
N VAL A 243 -11.10 11.31 1.24
CA VAL A 243 -10.23 11.80 2.32
C VAL A 243 -8.95 10.99 2.38
N LEU A 244 -9.03 9.66 2.38
CA LEU A 244 -7.87 8.76 2.39
C LEU A 244 -6.97 9.01 1.19
N GLN A 245 -7.53 9.16 -0.01
CA GLN A 245 -6.75 9.47 -1.21
C GLN A 245 -5.97 10.77 -1.06
N LYS A 246 -6.58 11.82 -0.47
CA LYS A 246 -5.90 13.10 -0.22
C LYS A 246 -4.79 12.95 0.82
N GLU A 247 -5.08 12.33 1.95
CA GLU A 247 -4.16 12.25 3.09
C GLU A 247 -2.99 11.30 2.81
N ILE A 248 -3.22 10.18 2.10
CA ILE A 248 -2.16 9.27 1.67
C ILE A 248 -1.19 9.94 0.72
N LYS A 249 -1.67 10.83 -0.17
CA LYS A 249 -0.77 11.59 -1.06
C LYS A 249 0.19 12.46 -0.26
N LEU A 250 -0.26 13.07 0.84
CA LEU A 250 0.62 13.83 1.73
C LEU A 250 1.68 12.91 2.34
N ILE A 251 1.28 11.73 2.83
CA ILE A 251 2.22 10.72 3.35
C ILE A 251 3.23 10.33 2.26
N TYR A 252 2.78 10.00 1.04
CA TYR A 252 3.66 9.59 -0.05
C TYR A 252 4.61 10.69 -0.51
N SER A 253 4.20 11.96 -0.43
CA SER A 253 5.08 13.09 -0.69
C SER A 253 6.24 13.12 0.29
N GLU A 254 5.97 13.04 1.59
CA GLU A 254 7.01 13.01 2.62
C GLU A 254 7.92 11.77 2.48
N LEU A 255 7.35 10.62 2.14
CA LEU A 255 8.13 9.40 1.89
C LEU A 255 8.99 9.50 0.61
N GLN A 256 8.52 10.22 -0.41
CA GLN A 256 9.30 10.50 -1.63
C GLN A 256 10.58 11.27 -1.29
N ASP A 257 10.47 12.29 -0.46
CA ASP A 257 11.59 13.17 -0.11
C ASP A 257 12.70 12.40 0.62
N ILE A 258 12.34 11.40 1.42
CA ILE A 258 13.28 10.49 2.10
C ILE A 258 13.99 9.55 1.11
N VAL A 259 13.26 9.10 0.07
CA VAL A 259 13.89 8.32 -1.00
C VAL A 259 14.89 9.19 -1.77
N ASP A 260 14.53 10.44 -2.04
CA ASP A 260 15.40 11.41 -2.71
C ASP A 260 16.60 11.82 -1.84
N SER A 261 16.50 11.78 -0.50
CA SER A 261 17.62 12.01 0.42
C SER A 261 18.58 10.83 0.56
N GLY A 262 18.22 9.64 0.06
CA GLY A 262 19.05 8.43 0.08
C GLY A 262 18.75 7.43 1.20
N ASP A 263 17.76 7.70 2.06
CA ASP A 263 17.43 6.89 3.23
C ASP A 263 16.31 5.85 2.97
N ALA A 264 16.19 5.40 1.72
CA ALA A 264 15.17 4.44 1.30
C ALA A 264 15.21 3.07 2.02
N HIS A 265 16.32 2.74 2.69
CA HIS A 265 16.47 1.51 3.47
C HIS A 265 15.53 1.49 4.69
N ILE A 266 15.35 2.63 5.36
CA ILE A 266 14.41 2.78 6.49
C ILE A 266 13.00 2.42 6.06
N LEU A 267 12.60 2.90 4.88
CA LEU A 267 11.28 2.64 4.33
C LEU A 267 11.10 1.15 4.01
N LYS A 268 12.13 0.53 3.40
CA LYS A 268 12.09 -0.88 3.05
C LYS A 268 11.97 -1.78 4.28
N GLU A 269 12.72 -1.52 5.35
CA GLU A 269 12.64 -2.30 6.59
C GLU A 269 11.25 -2.27 7.25
N ASN A 270 10.53 -1.15 7.13
CA ASN A 270 9.22 -0.98 7.75
C ASN A 270 8.04 -1.40 6.86
N LEU A 271 8.21 -1.41 5.53
CA LEU A 271 7.12 -1.65 4.58
C LEU A 271 7.24 -2.98 3.82
N ASP A 272 8.34 -3.72 3.98
CA ASP A 272 8.52 -5.02 3.31
C ASP A 272 7.45 -6.03 3.75
N GLY A 273 6.84 -6.70 2.77
CA GLY A 273 5.74 -7.64 3.00
C GLY A 273 4.39 -7.02 3.39
N ILE A 274 4.27 -5.69 3.49
CA ILE A 274 3.02 -5.01 3.86
C ILE A 274 2.28 -4.51 2.63
N SER A 275 0.95 -4.66 2.62
CA SER A 275 0.07 -4.05 1.64
C SER A 275 -0.15 -2.57 1.97
N TRP A 276 0.77 -1.69 1.58
CA TRP A 276 0.69 -0.25 1.95
C TRP A 276 0.31 0.66 0.78
N VAL A 277 0.31 0.15 -0.46
CA VAL A 277 0.00 0.98 -1.63
C VAL A 277 -1.51 1.07 -1.80
N TYR A 278 -2.09 2.24 -1.59
CA TYR A 278 -3.53 2.46 -1.75
C TYR A 278 -3.87 2.82 -3.20
N ILE A 279 -4.73 2.02 -3.82
CA ILE A 279 -5.13 2.19 -5.23
C ILE A 279 -6.50 2.85 -5.41
N GLY A 280 -7.08 3.40 -4.34
CA GLY A 280 -8.35 4.11 -4.33
C GLY A 280 -9.51 3.34 -3.71
N ASP A 281 -9.48 2.01 -3.73
CA ASP A 281 -10.55 1.18 -3.15
C ASP A 281 -10.05 0.09 -2.18
N ARG A 282 -8.72 -0.07 -2.11
CA ARG A 282 -8.03 -1.03 -1.23
C ARG A 282 -6.53 -0.74 -1.17
N PHE A 283 -5.89 -1.37 -0.20
CA PHE A 283 -4.44 -1.43 -0.10
C PHE A 283 -3.89 -2.73 -0.72
N VAL A 284 -2.82 -2.62 -1.49
CA VAL A 284 -2.17 -3.74 -2.19
C VAL A 284 -0.66 -3.75 -1.93
N PRO A 285 -0.02 -4.94 -1.96
CA PRO A 285 1.42 -5.02 -1.80
C PRO A 285 2.15 -4.55 -3.06
N PRO A 286 3.34 -3.95 -2.95
CA PRO A 286 4.08 -3.41 -4.10
C PRO A 286 4.32 -4.42 -5.24
N HIS A 287 4.59 -5.68 -4.91
CA HIS A 287 4.87 -6.73 -5.90
C HIS A 287 3.64 -7.11 -6.76
N ALA A 288 2.43 -6.75 -6.33
CA ALA A 288 1.20 -6.97 -7.10
C ALA A 288 0.89 -5.80 -8.07
N LEU A 289 1.74 -4.77 -8.11
CA LEU A 289 1.56 -3.58 -8.93
C LEU A 289 2.61 -3.47 -10.04
N ALA A 290 2.17 -3.02 -11.21
CA ALA A 290 3.03 -2.59 -12.29
C ALA A 290 2.58 -1.24 -12.89
N PHE A 291 3.54 -0.41 -13.32
CA PHE A 291 3.25 0.85 -14.00
C PHE A 291 2.65 0.63 -15.39
N GLU A 292 3.12 -0.39 -16.09
CA GLU A 292 2.66 -0.77 -17.42
C GLU A 292 2.05 -2.17 -17.35
N SER A 293 0.74 -2.24 -17.58
CA SER A 293 0.03 -3.50 -17.72
C SER A 293 -1.03 -3.35 -18.82
N PRO A 294 -1.06 -4.24 -19.83
CA PRO A 294 -2.01 -4.14 -20.93
C PRO A 294 -3.46 -4.40 -20.47
N VAL A 295 -3.63 -5.18 -19.40
CA VAL A 295 -4.93 -5.58 -18.86
C VAL A 295 -4.87 -5.58 -17.32
N LYS A 296 -6.03 -5.44 -16.68
CA LYS A 296 -6.21 -5.59 -15.23
C LYS A 296 -6.41 -7.07 -14.89
N TYR A 297 -5.47 -7.68 -14.14
CA TYR A 297 -5.61 -9.08 -13.68
C TYR A 297 -6.20 -9.19 -12.26
N HIS A 298 -7.32 -8.51 -12.03
CA HIS A 298 -7.97 -8.49 -10.71
C HIS A 298 -8.50 -9.88 -10.33
N PRO A 299 -8.49 -10.25 -9.03
CA PRO A 299 -8.02 -9.48 -7.87
C PRO A 299 -6.53 -9.69 -7.51
N TYR A 300 -5.71 -10.24 -8.43
CA TYR A 300 -4.36 -10.69 -8.11
C TYR A 300 -3.26 -9.69 -8.47
N LEU A 301 -3.36 -9.04 -9.64
CA LEU A 301 -2.42 -8.00 -10.08
C LEU A 301 -3.16 -6.74 -10.54
N TYR A 302 -2.47 -5.61 -10.37
CA TYR A 302 -3.02 -4.27 -10.50
C TYR A 302 -2.11 -3.38 -11.33
N ALA A 303 -2.70 -2.51 -12.14
CA ALA A 303 -1.98 -1.39 -12.74
C ALA A 303 -1.93 -0.25 -11.72
N VAL A 304 -0.80 0.45 -11.65
CA VAL A 304 -0.66 1.65 -10.81
C VAL A 304 -1.61 2.74 -11.33
N PRO A 305 -2.52 3.29 -10.49
CA PRO A 305 -3.38 4.39 -10.88
C PRO A 305 -2.59 5.64 -11.30
N SER A 306 -3.13 6.42 -12.23
CA SER A 306 -2.50 7.65 -12.74
C SER A 306 -2.20 8.65 -11.62
N GLU A 307 -3.02 8.67 -10.58
CA GLU A 307 -2.92 9.57 -9.44
C GLU A 307 -1.68 9.29 -8.57
N LEU A 308 -1.07 8.11 -8.70
CA LEU A 308 0.16 7.73 -8.00
C LEU A 308 1.41 7.86 -8.86
N SER A 309 1.27 8.26 -10.13
CA SER A 309 2.39 8.38 -11.08
C SER A 309 3.44 9.40 -10.63
N GLU A 310 3.03 10.45 -9.91
CA GLU A 310 3.92 11.44 -9.30
C GLU A 310 4.88 10.80 -8.29
N PHE A 311 4.47 9.71 -7.64
CA PHE A 311 5.29 8.99 -6.66
C PHE A 311 6.09 7.83 -7.25
N LYS A 312 6.32 7.81 -8.58
CA LYS A 312 6.97 6.69 -9.28
C LYS A 312 8.30 6.26 -8.67
N LYS A 313 9.14 7.21 -8.22
CA LYS A 313 10.45 6.88 -7.62
C LYS A 313 10.30 6.06 -6.33
N LEU A 314 9.45 6.51 -5.41
CA LEU A 314 9.14 5.82 -4.15
C LEU A 314 8.61 4.41 -4.42
N LEU A 315 7.57 4.31 -5.23
CA LEU A 315 6.91 3.05 -5.55
C LEU A 315 7.87 2.05 -6.20
N PHE A 316 8.64 2.49 -7.20
CA PHE A 316 9.61 1.65 -7.88
C PHE A 316 10.73 1.18 -6.94
N LYS A 317 11.23 2.09 -6.09
CA LYS A 317 12.30 1.76 -5.12
C LYS A 317 11.85 0.74 -4.08
N LEU A 318 10.55 0.73 -3.75
CA LEU A 318 9.94 -0.16 -2.76
C LEU A 318 9.26 -1.40 -3.37
N GLY A 319 9.52 -1.70 -4.65
CA GLY A 319 9.19 -3.00 -5.24
C GLY A 319 7.99 -3.03 -6.19
N VAL A 320 7.42 -1.88 -6.55
CA VAL A 320 6.48 -1.80 -7.68
C VAL A 320 7.23 -2.01 -8.99
N ARG A 321 6.69 -2.88 -9.85
CA ARG A 321 7.35 -3.28 -11.10
C ARG A 321 7.10 -2.27 -12.22
N GLN A 322 8.00 -2.24 -13.21
CA GLN A 322 7.73 -1.51 -14.46
C GLN A 322 6.67 -2.25 -15.28
N THR A 323 6.89 -3.53 -15.55
CA THR A 323 5.95 -4.49 -16.16
C THR A 323 5.97 -5.79 -15.36
N PHE A 324 4.90 -6.59 -15.45
CA PHE A 324 4.89 -7.94 -14.87
C PHE A 324 5.79 -8.90 -15.64
N ASP A 325 6.29 -9.92 -14.95
CA ASP A 325 7.09 -11.00 -15.53
C ASP A 325 6.37 -12.35 -15.47
N ALA A 326 6.97 -13.37 -16.11
CA ALA A 326 6.42 -14.73 -16.17
C ALA A 326 6.14 -15.33 -14.78
N THR A 327 6.93 -14.99 -13.76
CA THR A 327 6.76 -15.50 -12.39
C THR A 327 5.51 -14.90 -11.75
N ASP A 328 5.23 -13.63 -12.03
CA ASP A 328 4.03 -12.96 -11.53
C ASP A 328 2.76 -13.66 -12.07
N TYR A 329 2.72 -14.00 -13.36
CA TYR A 329 1.61 -14.74 -13.96
C TYR A 329 1.45 -16.17 -13.41
N LEU A 330 2.56 -16.89 -13.16
CA LEU A 330 2.49 -18.19 -12.49
C LEU A 330 1.92 -18.09 -11.06
N ASN A 331 2.32 -17.05 -10.32
CA ASN A 331 1.79 -16.80 -8.98
C ASN A 331 0.28 -16.50 -9.01
N VAL A 332 -0.20 -15.76 -10.03
CA VAL A 332 -1.64 -15.55 -10.25
C VAL A 332 -2.38 -16.88 -10.43
N LEU A 333 -1.87 -17.75 -11.31
CA LEU A 333 -2.49 -19.05 -11.56
C LEU A 333 -2.47 -19.95 -10.33
N SER A 334 -1.38 -19.94 -9.56
CA SER A 334 -1.27 -20.68 -8.30
C SER A 334 -2.25 -20.19 -7.24
N ARG A 335 -2.41 -18.87 -7.09
CA ARG A 335 -3.40 -18.28 -6.16
C ARG A 335 -4.83 -18.62 -6.58
N LEU A 336 -5.15 -18.49 -7.86
CA LEU A 336 -6.46 -18.86 -8.39
C LEU A 336 -6.77 -20.34 -8.17
N GLN A 337 -5.78 -21.22 -8.36
CA GLN A 337 -5.93 -22.65 -8.05
C GLN A 337 -6.24 -22.89 -6.57
N GLY A 338 -5.57 -22.15 -5.67
CA GLY A 338 -5.85 -22.19 -4.24
C GLY A 338 -7.26 -21.71 -3.88
N ASP A 339 -7.72 -20.62 -4.51
CA ASP A 339 -9.05 -20.05 -4.29
C ASP A 339 -10.16 -20.98 -4.83
N ALA A 340 -9.92 -21.61 -5.99
CA ALA A 340 -10.84 -22.56 -6.61
C ALA A 340 -10.89 -23.93 -5.89
N LYS A 341 -9.90 -24.25 -5.03
CA LYS A 341 -9.86 -25.48 -4.22
C LYS A 341 -10.05 -26.79 -5.02
N GLY A 342 -9.64 -26.80 -6.29
CA GLY A 342 -9.79 -27.95 -7.19
C GLY A 342 -11.18 -28.12 -7.81
N GLU A 343 -12.07 -27.13 -7.68
CA GLU A 343 -13.36 -27.11 -8.36
C GLU A 343 -13.24 -26.64 -9.81
N GLN A 344 -14.29 -26.90 -10.60
CA GLN A 344 -14.40 -26.45 -11.97
C GLN A 344 -14.49 -24.91 -12.02
N LEU A 345 -13.66 -24.30 -12.85
CA LEU A 345 -13.67 -22.85 -13.05
C LEU A 345 -14.96 -22.39 -13.78
N SER A 346 -15.45 -21.22 -13.40
CA SER A 346 -16.53 -20.54 -14.13
C SER A 346 -16.07 -20.07 -15.51
N ALA A 347 -17.00 -19.74 -16.40
CA ALA A 347 -16.66 -19.22 -17.73
C ALA A 347 -15.83 -17.92 -17.66
N GLU A 348 -16.09 -17.07 -16.67
CA GLU A 348 -15.33 -15.83 -16.42
C GLU A 348 -13.92 -16.12 -15.88
N GLN A 349 -13.77 -17.12 -15.01
CA GLN A 349 -12.46 -17.55 -14.55
C GLN A 349 -11.64 -18.22 -15.66
N LEU A 350 -12.28 -19.00 -16.53
CA LEU A 350 -11.63 -19.61 -17.69
C LEU A 350 -11.12 -18.56 -18.68
N SER A 351 -11.91 -17.52 -18.97
CA SER A 351 -11.47 -16.42 -19.83
C SER A 351 -10.34 -15.62 -19.18
N PHE A 352 -10.41 -15.38 -17.87
CA PHE A 352 -9.32 -14.77 -17.10
C PHE A 352 -8.03 -15.58 -17.20
N VAL A 353 -8.09 -16.90 -16.96
CA VAL A 353 -6.93 -17.80 -17.07
C VAL A 353 -6.36 -17.76 -18.48
N HIS A 354 -7.21 -17.77 -19.51
CA HIS A 354 -6.75 -17.67 -20.89
C HIS A 354 -5.92 -16.38 -21.12
N CYS A 355 -6.40 -15.22 -20.68
CA CYS A 355 -5.65 -13.96 -20.77
C CYS A 355 -4.32 -13.99 -20.00
N VAL A 356 -4.27 -14.64 -18.83
CA VAL A 356 -3.03 -14.80 -18.05
C VAL A 356 -2.04 -15.70 -18.77
N LEU A 357 -2.51 -16.77 -19.41
CA LEU A 357 -1.67 -17.70 -20.17
C LEU A 357 -1.11 -17.06 -21.45
N GLU A 358 -1.92 -16.27 -22.15
CA GLU A 358 -1.44 -15.47 -23.29
C GLU A 358 -0.32 -14.51 -22.84
N ALA A 359 -0.54 -13.77 -21.75
CA ALA A 359 0.47 -12.85 -21.21
C ALA A 359 1.76 -13.55 -20.73
N PHE A 360 1.63 -14.73 -20.11
CA PHE A 360 2.78 -15.56 -19.75
C PHE A 360 3.60 -15.96 -20.98
N VAL A 361 2.91 -16.34 -22.06
CA VAL A 361 3.53 -16.76 -23.31
C VAL A 361 4.13 -15.58 -24.09
N ASP A 362 3.54 -14.38 -23.98
CA ASP A 362 4.07 -13.14 -24.56
C ASP A 362 5.38 -12.66 -23.91
N CYS A 363 5.70 -13.17 -22.71
CA CYS A 363 7.04 -13.00 -22.13
C CYS A 363 8.13 -13.69 -22.97
N TYR A 364 7.75 -14.63 -23.84
CA TYR A 364 8.63 -15.44 -24.68
C TYR A 364 8.10 -15.50 -26.13
N PRO A 365 8.24 -14.43 -26.93
CA PRO A 365 7.68 -14.38 -28.28
C PRO A 365 8.39 -15.34 -29.24
N ASP A 366 9.71 -15.43 -29.15
CA ASP A 366 10.57 -16.19 -30.09
C ASP A 366 11.07 -17.53 -29.52
N SER A 367 10.70 -17.88 -28.30
CA SER A 367 11.19 -19.08 -27.60
C SER A 367 10.16 -19.65 -26.64
N GLN A 368 10.36 -20.88 -26.19
CA GLN A 368 9.57 -21.43 -25.08
C GLN A 368 10.17 -20.98 -23.74
N ALA A 369 9.30 -20.87 -22.74
CA ALA A 369 9.74 -20.62 -21.37
C ALA A 369 10.67 -21.75 -20.89
N ALA A 370 11.56 -21.44 -19.93
CA ALA A 370 12.45 -22.44 -19.35
C ALA A 370 11.65 -23.59 -18.69
N ASP A 371 12.15 -24.81 -18.78
CA ASP A 371 11.52 -26.01 -18.21
C ASP A 371 11.12 -25.84 -16.74
N ALA A 372 11.92 -25.13 -15.95
CA ALA A 372 11.62 -24.85 -14.54
C ALA A 372 10.30 -24.08 -14.35
N LEU A 373 10.00 -23.11 -15.23
CA LEU A 373 8.75 -22.34 -15.18
C LEU A 373 7.58 -23.17 -15.69
N LEU A 374 7.78 -23.90 -16.79
CA LEU A 374 6.77 -24.80 -17.36
C LEU A 374 6.36 -25.91 -16.37
N ASN A 375 7.29 -26.39 -15.55
CA ASN A 375 7.01 -27.39 -14.52
C ASN A 375 6.09 -26.89 -13.40
N SER A 376 6.06 -25.58 -13.16
CA SER A 376 5.19 -24.92 -12.18
C SER A 376 3.88 -24.43 -12.79
N LEU A 377 3.72 -24.50 -14.11
CA LEU A 377 2.56 -24.03 -14.82
C LEU A 377 1.34 -24.94 -14.61
N VAL A 378 0.21 -24.33 -14.27
CA VAL A 378 -1.10 -24.99 -14.18
C VAL A 378 -2.03 -24.39 -15.21
N ILE A 379 -2.78 -25.24 -15.90
CA ILE A 379 -3.72 -24.86 -16.96
C ILE A 379 -5.02 -25.67 -16.81
N PRO A 380 -6.16 -25.17 -17.30
CA PRO A 380 -7.42 -25.89 -17.18
C PRO A 380 -7.41 -27.16 -18.03
N ASP A 381 -7.84 -28.26 -17.42
CA ASP A 381 -8.09 -29.53 -18.11
C ASP A 381 -9.46 -29.56 -18.81
N SER A 382 -9.82 -30.68 -19.43
CA SER A 382 -11.09 -30.87 -20.13
C SER A 382 -12.33 -30.66 -19.24
N PHE A 383 -12.19 -30.75 -17.92
CA PHE A 383 -13.27 -30.50 -16.96
C PHE A 383 -13.25 -29.05 -16.43
N GLY A 384 -12.31 -28.22 -16.89
CA GLY A 384 -12.16 -26.84 -16.44
C GLY A 384 -11.48 -26.72 -15.08
N VAL A 385 -10.73 -27.74 -14.64
CA VAL A 385 -9.98 -27.73 -13.37
C VAL A 385 -8.52 -27.39 -13.65
N LEU A 386 -7.92 -26.50 -12.85
CA LEU A 386 -6.50 -26.15 -12.98
C LEU A 386 -5.60 -27.32 -12.59
N THR A 387 -4.91 -27.87 -13.59
CA THR A 387 -4.09 -29.08 -13.51
C THR A 387 -2.68 -28.79 -14.04
N PRO A 388 -1.61 -29.40 -13.50
CA PRO A 388 -0.26 -29.20 -14.00
C PRO A 388 -0.14 -29.50 -15.50
N SER A 389 0.44 -28.57 -16.28
CA SER A 389 0.53 -28.65 -17.74
C SER A 389 1.19 -29.95 -18.24
N ARG A 390 2.21 -30.43 -17.53
CA ARG A 390 2.95 -31.68 -17.83
C ARG A 390 2.08 -32.95 -17.81
N ASN A 391 0.93 -32.92 -17.13
CA ASN A 391 0.01 -34.06 -17.04
C ASN A 391 -1.04 -34.04 -18.15
N LEU A 392 -1.07 -32.99 -18.98
CA LEU A 392 -2.09 -32.77 -19.98
C LEU A 392 -1.55 -32.98 -21.39
N LEU A 393 -2.45 -33.32 -22.28
CA LEU A 393 -2.22 -33.44 -23.72
C LEU A 393 -3.12 -32.45 -24.47
N TYR A 394 -2.64 -31.89 -25.56
CA TYR A 394 -3.52 -31.20 -26.51
C TYR A 394 -3.83 -32.11 -27.70
N ASN A 395 -5.08 -32.09 -28.15
CA ASN A 395 -5.54 -32.97 -29.23
C ASN A 395 -5.24 -32.34 -30.60
N ASP A 396 -4.11 -32.72 -31.17
CA ASP A 396 -3.70 -32.35 -32.54
C ASP A 396 -4.01 -33.43 -33.60
N ALA A 397 -4.76 -34.45 -33.21
CA ALA A 397 -5.17 -35.56 -34.06
C ALA A 397 -6.59 -36.03 -33.72
N PRO A 398 -7.62 -35.19 -33.99
CA PRO A 398 -9.01 -35.48 -33.63
C PRO A 398 -9.61 -36.70 -34.35
N TRP A 399 -8.93 -37.22 -35.37
CA TRP A 399 -9.31 -38.43 -36.09
C TRP A 399 -8.89 -39.72 -35.38
N MET A 400 -8.07 -39.66 -34.32
CA MET A 400 -7.71 -40.84 -33.54
C MET A 400 -8.78 -41.12 -32.49
N ASP A 401 -9.20 -42.38 -32.39
CA ASP A 401 -10.15 -42.83 -31.38
C ASP A 401 -9.45 -42.86 -30.03
N THR A 402 -9.62 -41.81 -29.23
CA THR A 402 -9.03 -41.71 -27.90
C THR A 402 -10.10 -41.85 -26.85
N ASP A 403 -9.99 -42.87 -25.99
CA ASP A 403 -10.82 -42.97 -24.80
C ASP A 403 -10.60 -41.74 -23.90
N PRO A 404 -11.59 -40.85 -23.75
CA PRO A 404 -11.44 -39.58 -23.02
C PRO A 404 -11.24 -39.78 -21.51
N THR A 405 -11.44 -41.00 -21.01
CA THR A 405 -11.24 -41.39 -19.61
C THR A 405 -9.82 -41.85 -19.31
N SER A 406 -9.04 -42.20 -20.34
CA SER A 406 -7.66 -42.73 -20.20
C SER A 406 -6.59 -41.65 -20.27
N LYS A 407 -6.90 -40.50 -20.87
CA LYS A 407 -5.97 -39.39 -21.14
C LYS A 407 -6.55 -38.08 -20.63
N HIS A 408 -5.73 -37.27 -19.97
CA HIS A 408 -6.12 -35.93 -19.52
C HIS A 408 -5.81 -34.92 -20.62
N PHE A 409 -6.84 -34.24 -21.11
CA PHE A 409 -6.71 -33.25 -22.16
C PHE A 409 -6.78 -31.83 -21.61
N VAL A 410 -6.12 -30.91 -22.30
CA VAL A 410 -6.29 -29.47 -22.07
C VAL A 410 -7.72 -29.04 -22.40
N HIS A 411 -8.23 -28.06 -21.67
CA HIS A 411 -9.54 -27.46 -21.90
C HIS A 411 -9.67 -26.91 -23.33
N HIS A 412 -10.83 -27.12 -23.95
CA HIS A 412 -11.13 -26.69 -25.32
C HIS A 412 -11.00 -25.17 -25.59
N SER A 413 -10.96 -24.34 -24.54
CA SER A 413 -10.75 -22.89 -24.69
C SER A 413 -9.30 -22.53 -25.01
N ILE A 414 -8.36 -23.44 -24.76
CA ILE A 414 -6.95 -23.25 -25.07
C ILE A 414 -6.67 -23.90 -26.41
N GLY A 415 -6.30 -23.08 -27.41
CA GLY A 415 -5.95 -23.57 -28.73
C GLY A 415 -4.67 -24.41 -28.73
N ASN A 416 -4.54 -25.31 -29.72
CA ASN A 416 -3.38 -26.20 -29.85
C ASN A 416 -2.03 -25.44 -29.96
N ASP A 417 -2.01 -24.28 -30.61
CA ASP A 417 -0.82 -23.43 -30.70
C ASP A 417 -0.39 -22.91 -29.31
N LEU A 418 -1.35 -22.33 -28.57
CA LEU A 418 -1.10 -21.86 -27.21
C LEU A 418 -0.67 -23.00 -26.30
N ALA A 419 -1.34 -24.16 -26.35
CA ALA A 419 -0.97 -25.34 -25.59
C ALA A 419 0.48 -25.80 -25.88
N ASN A 420 0.88 -25.81 -27.16
CA ASN A 420 2.26 -26.13 -27.55
C ASN A 420 3.28 -25.11 -27.01
N ARG A 421 2.98 -23.80 -27.08
CA ARG A 421 3.84 -22.75 -26.50
C ARG A 421 3.94 -22.84 -24.97
N LEU A 422 2.90 -23.34 -24.31
CA LEU A 422 2.85 -23.65 -22.87
C LEU A 422 3.54 -24.99 -22.51
N GLY A 423 4.21 -25.66 -23.45
CA GLY A 423 4.94 -26.90 -23.22
C GLY A 423 4.06 -28.12 -22.98
N VAL A 424 2.76 -28.04 -23.30
CA VAL A 424 1.85 -29.18 -23.26
C VAL A 424 2.24 -30.16 -24.37
N ARG A 425 2.21 -31.46 -24.08
CA ARG A 425 2.59 -32.47 -25.07
C ARG A 425 1.49 -32.68 -26.11
N SER A 426 1.92 -32.85 -27.36
CA SER A 426 1.06 -33.29 -28.46
C SER A 426 0.56 -34.72 -28.22
N LEU A 427 -0.71 -34.98 -28.56
CA LEU A 427 -1.25 -36.34 -28.56
C LEU A 427 -0.45 -37.27 -29.49
N ARG A 428 -0.09 -36.81 -30.70
CA ARG A 428 0.72 -37.57 -31.67
C ARG A 428 2.16 -37.81 -31.19
N GLY A 429 2.73 -36.88 -30.44
CA GLY A 429 4.09 -36.98 -29.90
C GLY A 429 4.21 -37.79 -28.61
N SER A 430 3.11 -38.39 -28.12
CA SER A 430 3.13 -39.20 -26.90
C SER A 430 3.72 -40.58 -27.18
N SER A 431 4.81 -40.92 -26.50
CA SER A 431 5.57 -42.18 -26.61
C SER A 431 4.73 -43.46 -26.43
N LEU A 432 3.51 -43.34 -25.90
CA LEU A 432 2.57 -44.46 -25.76
C LEU A 432 2.01 -44.95 -27.11
N LEU A 433 1.95 -44.08 -28.13
CA LEU A 433 1.55 -44.49 -29.48
C LEU A 433 2.65 -45.30 -30.18
N ASP A 434 3.92 -44.99 -29.91
CA ASP A 434 5.04 -45.69 -30.53
C ASP A 434 5.13 -47.15 -30.06
N ASP A 435 5.01 -47.42 -28.76
CA ASP A 435 5.21 -48.78 -28.24
C ASP A 435 4.06 -49.75 -28.52
N GLU A 436 2.81 -49.28 -28.63
CA GLU A 436 1.67 -50.16 -28.97
C GLU A 436 1.53 -50.36 -30.47
N LEU A 437 1.70 -49.31 -31.28
CA LEU A 437 1.55 -49.42 -32.73
C LEU A 437 2.76 -50.12 -33.39
N MET A 438 3.97 -49.97 -32.84
CA MET A 438 5.18 -50.61 -33.38
C MET A 438 5.47 -51.99 -32.80
N ARG A 439 4.72 -52.46 -31.80
CA ARG A 439 4.92 -53.78 -31.19
C ARG A 439 4.74 -54.93 -32.18
N ASP A 440 3.89 -54.74 -33.19
CA ASP A 440 3.56 -55.74 -34.21
C ASP A 440 4.29 -55.50 -35.56
N LEU A 441 5.11 -54.46 -35.68
CA LEU A 441 5.91 -54.18 -36.87
C LEU A 441 7.37 -54.61 -36.64
N PRO A 442 7.79 -55.80 -37.11
CA PRO A 442 9.19 -56.20 -37.05
C PRO A 442 10.02 -55.29 -37.96
N CYS A 443 10.66 -54.28 -37.38
CA CYS A 443 11.63 -53.45 -38.08
C CYS A 443 13.03 -54.03 -37.87
N MET A 444 13.72 -54.34 -38.97
CA MET A 444 15.09 -54.84 -38.93
C MET A 444 16.04 -53.71 -38.49
N GLU A 445 17.05 -54.02 -37.69
CA GLU A 445 18.04 -53.04 -37.23
C GLU A 445 18.75 -52.35 -38.42
N TYR A 446 18.97 -51.04 -38.30
CA TYR A 446 19.62 -50.22 -39.33
C TYR A 446 20.95 -50.80 -39.85
N ALA A 447 21.76 -51.36 -38.95
CA ALA A 447 23.05 -51.96 -39.30
C ALA A 447 22.88 -53.16 -40.24
N LYS A 448 21.89 -54.01 -39.97
CA LYS A 448 21.57 -55.19 -40.78
C LYS A 448 21.01 -54.79 -42.15
N ILE A 449 20.13 -53.79 -42.19
CA ILE A 449 19.60 -53.25 -43.45
C ILE A 449 20.74 -52.69 -44.31
N SER A 450 21.66 -51.94 -43.70
CA SER A 450 22.80 -51.34 -44.40
C SER A 450 23.76 -52.40 -44.95
N GLU A 451 24.01 -53.47 -44.20
CA GLU A 451 24.78 -54.64 -44.67
C GLU A 451 24.12 -55.32 -45.87
N LEU A 452 22.81 -55.56 -45.81
CA LEU A 452 22.07 -56.18 -46.92
C LEU A 452 22.03 -55.28 -48.17
N LEU A 453 21.87 -53.97 -48.01
CA LEU A 453 21.93 -53.03 -49.13
C LEU A 453 23.32 -52.98 -49.76
N ALA A 454 24.40 -53.17 -49.00
CA ALA A 454 25.75 -53.23 -49.55
C ALA A 454 25.99 -54.53 -50.36
N LEU A 455 25.35 -55.64 -49.98
CA LEU A 455 25.50 -56.93 -50.62
C LEU A 455 24.56 -57.14 -51.83
N TYR A 456 23.35 -56.56 -51.76
CA TYR A 456 22.26 -56.84 -52.70
C TYR A 456 21.57 -55.59 -53.27
N GLY A 457 21.99 -54.38 -52.88
CA GLY A 457 21.33 -53.13 -53.25
C GLY A 457 21.64 -52.61 -54.66
N GLU A 458 22.09 -53.46 -55.58
CA GLU A 458 22.26 -53.05 -56.98
C GLU A 458 20.89 -52.75 -57.61
N SER A 459 20.67 -51.48 -57.99
CA SER A 459 19.38 -50.98 -58.48
C SER A 459 18.87 -51.69 -59.74
N ASP A 460 19.77 -52.30 -60.50
CA ASP A 460 19.48 -52.93 -61.79
C ASP A 460 18.65 -54.22 -61.62
N PHE A 461 18.66 -54.82 -60.43
CA PHE A 461 17.94 -56.07 -60.14
C PHE A 461 16.63 -55.90 -59.37
N LEU A 462 16.34 -54.71 -58.84
CA LEU A 462 15.16 -54.47 -58.00
C LEU A 462 13.84 -54.94 -58.64
N LEU A 463 13.66 -54.72 -59.95
CA LEU A 463 12.44 -55.15 -60.64
C LEU A 463 12.34 -56.67 -60.75
N PHE A 464 13.46 -57.36 -60.92
CA PHE A 464 13.50 -58.82 -60.95
C PHE A 464 13.21 -59.40 -59.56
N ASP A 465 13.76 -58.81 -58.50
CA ASP A 465 13.50 -59.21 -57.12
C ASP A 465 12.00 -59.06 -56.76
N LEU A 466 11.37 -57.97 -57.20
CA LEU A 466 9.92 -57.77 -57.00
C LEU A 466 9.07 -58.78 -57.77
N ILE A 467 9.50 -59.22 -58.96
CA ILE A 467 8.82 -60.26 -59.73
C ILE A 467 9.01 -61.62 -59.08
N GLU A 468 10.21 -61.94 -58.58
CA GLU A 468 10.49 -63.18 -57.86
C GLU A 468 9.65 -63.28 -56.57
N LEU A 469 9.52 -62.16 -55.84
CA LEU A 469 8.63 -62.08 -54.68
C LEU A 469 7.17 -62.32 -55.08
N ALA A 470 6.73 -61.74 -56.19
CA ALA A 470 5.38 -61.91 -56.69
C ALA A 470 5.11 -63.37 -57.10
N ASP A 471 6.06 -64.02 -57.77
CA ASP A 471 5.98 -65.44 -58.16
C ASP A 471 5.96 -66.35 -56.92
N SER A 472 6.82 -66.07 -55.93
CA SER A 472 6.84 -66.76 -54.63
C SER A 472 5.51 -66.62 -53.88
N CYS A 473 4.82 -65.49 -54.05
CA CYS A 473 3.47 -65.26 -53.52
C CYS A 473 2.34 -65.82 -54.41
N ASN A 474 2.66 -66.52 -55.51
CA ASN A 474 1.72 -67.03 -56.53
C ASN A 474 0.84 -65.92 -57.19
N ALA A 475 1.36 -64.70 -57.31
CA ALA A 475 0.65 -63.61 -57.95
C ALA A 475 0.61 -63.79 -59.47
N LYS A 476 -0.58 -63.63 -60.08
CA LYS A 476 -0.78 -63.82 -61.53
C LYS A 476 -0.47 -62.58 -62.36
N LYS A 477 -0.39 -61.41 -61.72
CA LYS A 477 -0.17 -60.10 -62.35
C LYS A 477 0.57 -59.20 -61.37
N VAL A 478 1.49 -58.40 -61.89
CA VAL A 478 2.21 -57.36 -61.14
C VAL A 478 1.96 -56.02 -61.83
N HIS A 479 1.60 -55.01 -61.04
CA HIS A 479 1.40 -53.64 -61.52
C HIS A 479 2.40 -52.73 -60.80
N LEU A 480 3.31 -52.13 -61.55
CA LEU A 480 4.26 -51.15 -61.04
C LEU A 480 3.77 -49.76 -61.43
N ILE A 481 3.52 -48.92 -60.43
CA ILE A 481 2.99 -47.56 -60.61
C ILE A 481 3.97 -46.61 -59.96
N TYR A 482 4.56 -45.72 -60.76
CA TYR A 482 5.32 -44.60 -60.23
C TYR A 482 4.38 -43.43 -59.97
N ASP A 483 3.95 -43.31 -58.73
CA ASP A 483 3.05 -42.25 -58.28
C ASP A 483 3.82 -40.98 -57.90
N LYS A 484 3.53 -39.87 -58.58
CA LYS A 484 4.14 -38.56 -58.32
C LYS A 484 3.20 -37.61 -57.56
N ARG A 485 2.07 -38.11 -57.04
CA ARG A 485 1.15 -37.29 -56.25
C ARG A 485 1.81 -36.90 -54.93
N ASP A 486 1.66 -35.63 -54.55
CA ASP A 486 2.02 -35.15 -53.23
C ASP A 486 0.76 -35.16 -52.35
N HIS A 487 0.88 -35.70 -51.13
CA HIS A 487 -0.24 -35.90 -50.22
C HIS A 487 -0.21 -34.88 -49.08
N PRO A 488 -1.38 -34.42 -48.59
CA PRO A 488 -1.44 -33.54 -47.42
C PRO A 488 -0.80 -34.18 -46.19
N LYS A 489 0.05 -33.43 -45.49
CA LYS A 489 0.82 -33.88 -44.32
C LYS A 489 0.10 -33.60 -42.98
N GLN A 490 -1.17 -33.21 -43.06
CA GLN A 490 -1.93 -32.73 -41.90
C GLN A 490 -2.32 -33.87 -40.94
N SER A 491 -2.58 -35.06 -41.47
CA SER A 491 -3.05 -36.23 -40.70
C SER A 491 -2.04 -37.39 -40.67
N LEU A 492 -0.78 -37.07 -40.41
CA LEU A 492 0.29 -38.06 -40.26
C LEU A 492 0.34 -38.63 -38.83
N LEU A 493 0.77 -39.89 -38.72
CA LEU A 493 0.93 -40.61 -37.45
C LEU A 493 2.00 -39.99 -36.56
N GLN A 494 3.11 -39.54 -37.15
CA GLN A 494 4.18 -38.83 -36.47
C GLN A 494 4.51 -37.55 -37.24
N GLN A 495 4.98 -36.54 -36.50
CA GLN A 495 5.30 -35.23 -37.08
C GLN A 495 6.52 -35.25 -38.02
N ASN A 496 7.41 -36.24 -37.87
CA ASN A 496 8.61 -36.45 -38.67
C ASN A 496 8.38 -37.19 -40.01
N LEU A 497 7.16 -37.69 -40.27
CA LEU A 497 6.82 -38.41 -41.51
C LEU A 497 6.43 -37.48 -42.67
N GLY A 498 6.41 -36.16 -42.41
CA GLY A 498 6.01 -35.11 -43.35
C GLY A 498 7.20 -34.46 -44.02
#